data_AF-A0AAX3THX4-F1
#
_entry.id   AF-A0AAX3THX4-F1
#
_cell.length_a   1.000
_cell.length_b   1.000
_cell.length_c   1.000
_cell.angle_alpha   90.00
_cell.angle_beta   90.00
_cell.angle_gamma   90.00
#
_symmetry.space_group_name_H-M   'P 1'
#
loop_
_entity.id
_entity.type
_entity.pdbx_description
1 polymer ?
#
loop_
_entity_poly.entity_id
_entity_poly.type
_entity_poly.pdbx_seq_one_letter_code
_entity_poly.pdbx_strand_id
1 'polypeptide(L)'
;MLVVSEIKQEDWLEFEDSPNVFLGWQAHKAIELTYNEMMYRQENKTRKRTPLILLIEEVTVLMSSLEGKQKSKIQKMLKSIILSGRSRSIFCCLVSQDLLAQDGIDTNLRNQFGAVLGLGNMASRSAISSSIFDIKPGQKLEALPNRYGWYQEMNGSQPIKVQVRNVRDFTKMNKVLKKMLEQYQPPNESASEG
;
A
#
# COMPACT_ATOMS: atom_id res chain seq x y z
N MET A 1 0.74 10.48 -9.12
CA MET A 1 0.57 11.10 -7.79
C MET A 1 0.86 10.07 -6.73
N LEU A 2 1.51 10.47 -5.64
CA LEU A 2 1.95 9.58 -4.56
C LEU A 2 1.61 10.18 -3.20
N VAL A 3 1.13 9.34 -2.29
CA VAL A 3 0.99 9.60 -0.86
C VAL A 3 1.66 8.44 -0.11
N VAL A 4 2.44 8.76 0.90
CA VAL A 4 3.29 7.79 1.61
C VAL A 4 2.96 7.73 3.09
N SER A 5 2.83 6.51 3.59
CA SER A 5 2.73 6.16 4.99
C SER A 5 3.97 5.37 5.40
N GLU A 6 4.77 5.92 6.30
CA GLU A 6 6.00 5.29 6.76
C GLU A 6 6.08 5.43 8.30
N ILE A 7 5.97 4.31 9.01
CA ILE A 7 5.82 4.28 10.47
C ILE A 7 7.16 4.17 11.22
N LYS A 8 8.22 3.64 10.59
CA LYS A 8 9.52 3.37 11.23
C LYS A 8 10.48 4.57 11.19
N GLN A 9 10.22 5.53 10.31
CA GLN A 9 10.96 6.76 10.05
C GLN A 9 12.37 6.54 9.49
N GLU A 10 12.53 5.59 8.56
CA GLU A 10 13.84 5.20 8.03
C GLU A 10 14.01 5.56 6.55
N ASP A 11 13.10 5.11 5.69
CA ASP A 11 13.32 5.12 4.23
C ASP A 11 12.90 6.41 3.51
N TRP A 12 12.09 7.27 4.14
CA TRP A 12 11.44 8.42 3.48
C TRP A 12 11.83 9.79 4.05
N LEU A 13 12.86 9.84 4.91
CA LEU A 13 13.32 11.07 5.58
C LEU A 13 13.71 12.19 4.61
N GLU A 14 14.29 11.86 3.45
CA GLU A 14 14.65 12.87 2.44
C GLU A 14 13.46 13.63 1.84
N PHE A 15 12.24 13.14 2.09
CA PHE A 15 10.98 13.74 1.62
C PHE A 15 10.11 14.23 2.77
N GLU A 16 10.64 14.39 3.99
CA GLU A 16 9.86 14.79 5.17
C GLU A 16 9.15 16.15 5.02
N ASP A 17 9.70 17.05 4.21
CA ASP A 17 9.09 18.35 3.87
C ASP A 17 7.86 18.25 2.96
N SER A 18 7.63 17.07 2.34
CA SER A 18 6.49 16.87 1.46
C SER A 18 5.20 16.73 2.29
N PRO A 19 4.14 17.50 1.98
CA PRO A 19 2.84 17.37 2.67
C PRO A 19 2.15 16.02 2.39
N ASN A 20 2.70 15.22 1.48
CA ASN A 20 2.19 13.92 1.06
C ASN A 20 2.99 12.74 1.63
N VAL A 21 3.97 13.00 2.51
CA VAL A 21 4.75 11.98 3.22
C VAL A 21 4.43 12.08 4.71
N PHE A 22 3.93 10.99 5.27
CA PHE A 22 3.51 10.93 6.67
C PHE A 22 4.37 9.95 7.44
N LEU A 23 5.16 10.50 8.37
CA LEU A 23 6.17 9.79 9.13
C LEU A 23 5.68 9.45 10.55
N GLY A 24 6.08 8.30 11.06
CA GLY A 24 5.90 7.91 12.45
C GLY A 24 4.45 7.88 12.89
N TRP A 25 4.15 8.47 14.05
CA TRP A 25 2.80 8.51 14.61
C TRP A 25 1.77 9.16 13.65
N GLN A 26 2.20 9.97 12.69
CA GLN A 26 1.34 10.57 11.68
C GLN A 26 1.07 9.68 10.47
N ALA A 27 1.74 8.54 10.32
CA ALA A 27 1.64 7.67 9.15
C ALA A 27 0.20 7.27 8.79
N HIS A 28 -0.70 7.18 9.77
CA HIS A 28 -2.12 6.91 9.54
C HIS A 28 -2.85 7.99 8.71
N LYS A 29 -2.38 9.24 8.74
CA LYS A 29 -2.98 10.37 8.00
C LYS A 29 -2.91 10.18 6.49
N ALA A 30 -1.93 9.41 5.98
CA ALA A 30 -1.87 9.02 4.57
C ALA A 30 -3.13 8.28 4.11
N ILE A 31 -3.69 7.42 4.97
CA ILE A 31 -4.94 6.68 4.72
C ILE A 31 -6.12 7.65 4.72
N GLU A 32 -6.17 8.57 5.70
CA GLU A 32 -7.23 9.58 5.79
C GLU A 32 -7.26 10.49 4.55
N LEU A 33 -6.09 11.01 4.16
CA LEU A 33 -5.92 11.87 2.98
C LEU A 33 -6.39 11.15 1.69
N THR A 34 -5.95 9.91 1.51
CA THR A 34 -6.31 9.10 0.35
C THR A 34 -7.81 8.77 0.34
N TYR A 35 -8.39 8.47 1.50
CA TYR A 35 -9.82 8.20 1.64
C TYR A 35 -10.64 9.45 1.32
N ASN A 36 -10.24 10.62 1.79
CA ASN A 36 -10.92 11.88 1.50
C ASN A 36 -10.88 12.19 0.00
N GLU A 37 -9.75 11.99 -0.68
CA GLU A 37 -9.68 12.11 -2.15
C GLU A 37 -10.59 11.11 -2.86
N MET A 38 -10.71 9.89 -2.33
CA MET A 38 -11.62 8.88 -2.88
C MET A 38 -13.08 9.31 -2.79
N MET A 39 -13.50 9.86 -1.65
CA MET A 39 -14.85 10.40 -1.44
C MET A 39 -15.09 11.62 -2.33
N TYR A 40 -14.11 12.52 -2.41
CA TYR A 40 -14.19 13.69 -3.30
C TYR A 40 -14.37 13.30 -4.77
N ARG A 41 -13.65 12.29 -5.27
CA ARG A 41 -13.84 11.76 -6.64
C ARG A 41 -15.18 11.05 -6.86
N GLN A 42 -15.81 10.58 -5.79
CA GLN A 42 -17.13 9.96 -5.84
C GLN A 42 -18.22 11.03 -5.99
N GLU A 43 -18.13 12.09 -5.20
CA GLU A 43 -19.09 13.20 -5.18
C GLU A 43 -18.90 14.11 -6.40
N ASN A 44 -17.65 14.38 -6.78
CA ASN A 44 -17.32 15.23 -7.90
C ASN A 44 -16.97 14.42 -9.16
N LYS A 45 -17.97 14.18 -10.01
CA LYS A 45 -17.80 13.46 -11.28
C LYS A 45 -16.93 14.18 -12.32
N THR A 46 -16.71 15.49 -12.18
CA THR A 46 -15.87 16.28 -13.10
C THR A 46 -14.41 16.32 -12.66
N ARG A 47 -14.10 15.89 -11.43
CA ARG A 47 -12.73 15.76 -10.94
C ARG A 47 -11.94 14.78 -11.82
N LYS A 48 -10.89 15.28 -12.46
CA LYS A 48 -9.95 14.47 -13.24
C LYS A 48 -9.38 13.34 -12.37
N ARG A 49 -9.59 12.10 -12.80
CA ARG A 49 -9.10 10.89 -12.11
C ARG A 49 -7.66 10.58 -12.50
N THR A 50 -6.74 11.46 -12.11
CA THR A 50 -5.31 11.16 -12.23
C THR A 50 -4.94 10.03 -11.26
N PRO A 51 -4.17 9.01 -11.69
CA PRO A 51 -3.75 7.93 -10.81
C PRO A 51 -3.06 8.43 -9.53
N LEU A 52 -3.62 8.05 -8.39
CA LEU A 52 -3.06 8.26 -7.06
C LEU A 52 -2.62 6.91 -6.49
N ILE A 53 -1.39 6.83 -6.01
CA ILE A 53 -0.84 5.67 -5.33
C ILE A 53 -0.72 6.00 -3.84
N LEU A 54 -1.35 5.19 -3.00
CA LEU A 54 -1.09 5.13 -1.57
C LEU A 54 -0.06 4.03 -1.32
N LEU A 55 1.12 4.43 -0.86
CA LEU A 55 2.16 3.51 -0.40
C LEU A 55 2.15 3.43 1.12
N ILE A 56 2.12 2.22 1.66
CA ILE A 56 2.27 1.96 3.10
C ILE A 56 3.46 1.01 3.28
N GLU A 57 4.57 1.52 3.81
CA GLU A 57 5.85 0.79 3.91
C GLU A 57 5.82 -0.36 4.93
N GLU A 58 5.04 -0.21 6.00
CA GLU A 58 4.83 -1.32 6.94
C GLU A 58 3.42 -1.26 7.51
N VAL A 59 2.49 -1.93 6.81
CA VAL A 59 1.07 -1.87 7.16
C VAL A 59 0.76 -2.58 8.48
N THR A 60 1.44 -3.68 8.79
CA THR A 60 1.20 -4.46 10.03
C THR A 60 1.58 -3.65 11.26
N VAL A 61 2.77 -3.04 11.27
CA VAL A 61 3.21 -2.19 12.38
C VAL A 61 2.30 -0.96 12.52
N LEU A 62 1.90 -0.33 11.41
CA LEU A 62 0.95 0.78 11.44
C LEU A 62 -0.40 0.38 12.06
N MET A 63 -0.98 -0.75 11.68
CA MET A 63 -2.27 -1.18 12.23
C MET A 63 -2.17 -1.55 13.72
N SER A 64 -1.04 -2.11 14.13
CA SER A 64 -0.77 -2.50 15.52
C SER A 64 -0.44 -1.31 16.42
N SER A 65 0.09 -0.21 15.88
CA SER A 65 0.34 1.02 16.64
C SER A 65 -0.91 1.85 16.92
N LEU A 66 -2.05 1.51 16.30
CA LEU A 66 -3.32 2.23 16.47
C LEU A 66 -4.20 1.55 17.53
N GLU A 67 -4.93 2.36 18.29
CA GLU A 67 -5.79 1.87 19.38
C GLU A 67 -7.23 2.39 19.29
N GLY A 68 -8.15 1.68 19.96
CA GLY A 68 -9.53 2.10 20.18
C GLY A 68 -10.30 2.53 18.91
N LYS A 69 -10.96 3.69 19.02
CA LYS A 69 -11.79 4.25 17.94
C LYS A 69 -10.96 4.63 16.71
N GLN A 70 -9.71 5.05 16.89
CA GLN A 70 -8.83 5.43 15.78
C GLN A 70 -8.49 4.21 14.92
N LYS A 71 -8.09 3.09 15.53
CA LYS A 71 -7.86 1.82 14.81
C LYS A 71 -9.06 1.43 13.96
N SER A 72 -10.25 1.45 14.56
CA SER A 72 -11.51 1.09 13.89
C SER A 72 -11.82 2.02 12.71
N LYS A 73 -11.58 3.33 12.85
CA LYS A 73 -11.77 4.33 11.79
C LYS A 73 -10.82 4.08 10.63
N ILE A 74 -9.52 3.96 10.91
CA ILE A 74 -8.48 3.80 9.89
C ILE A 74 -8.63 2.47 9.15
N GLN A 75 -8.94 1.37 9.84
CA GLN A 75 -9.21 0.08 9.20
C GLN A 75 -10.41 0.15 8.24
N LYS A 76 -11.49 0.84 8.61
CA LYS A 76 -12.65 1.03 7.72
C LYS A 76 -12.28 1.86 6.49
N MET A 77 -11.49 2.92 6.65
CA MET A 77 -11.03 3.75 5.55
C MET A 77 -10.15 2.97 4.58
N LEU A 78 -9.14 2.26 5.10
CA LEU A 78 -8.25 1.41 4.29
C LEU A 78 -9.01 0.32 3.56
N LYS A 79 -9.94 -0.36 4.24
CA LYS A 79 -10.83 -1.36 3.63
C LYS A 79 -11.63 -0.78 2.45
N SER A 80 -12.17 0.43 2.61
CA SER A 80 -12.92 1.11 1.54
C SER A 80 -12.05 1.46 0.33
N ILE A 81 -10.81 1.92 0.58
CA ILE A 81 -9.81 2.17 -0.47
C ILE A 81 -9.49 0.89 -1.24
N ILE A 82 -9.22 -0.21 -0.55
CA ILE A 82 -8.90 -1.51 -1.16
C ILE A 82 -10.06 -1.99 -2.05
N LEU A 83 -11.30 -1.94 -1.52
CA LEU A 83 -12.47 -2.46 -2.22
C LEU A 83 -12.93 -1.60 -3.41
N SER A 84 -12.72 -0.29 -3.35
CA SER A 84 -13.42 0.63 -4.27
C SER A 84 -12.52 1.70 -4.90
N GLY A 85 -11.24 1.76 -4.54
CA GLY A 85 -10.30 2.76 -5.05
C GLY A 85 -10.05 2.64 -6.55
N ARG A 86 -10.05 1.42 -7.10
CA ARG A 86 -9.75 1.17 -8.52
C ARG A 86 -10.67 1.94 -9.47
N SER A 87 -11.98 1.95 -9.23
CA SER A 87 -12.95 2.66 -10.08
C SER A 87 -12.75 4.19 -10.05
N ARG A 88 -12.03 4.68 -9.04
CA ARG A 88 -11.69 6.09 -8.82
C ARG A 88 -10.23 6.40 -9.15
N SER A 89 -9.50 5.49 -9.81
CA SER A 89 -8.07 5.63 -10.14
C SER A 89 -7.19 5.87 -8.91
N ILE A 90 -7.49 5.16 -7.81
CA ILE A 90 -6.68 5.09 -6.61
C ILE A 90 -6.18 3.65 -6.46
N PHE A 91 -4.88 3.51 -6.23
CA PHE A 91 -4.18 2.24 -6.11
C PHE A 91 -3.42 2.19 -4.78
N CYS A 92 -3.31 1.01 -4.18
CA CYS A 92 -2.54 0.81 -2.97
C CYS A 92 -1.35 -0.11 -3.23
N CYS A 93 -0.22 0.22 -2.61
CA CYS A 93 0.95 -0.65 -2.48
C CYS A 93 1.17 -0.84 -0.99
N LEU A 94 0.91 -2.05 -0.50
CA LEU A 94 1.06 -2.38 0.91
C LEU A 94 2.30 -3.26 1.06
N VAL A 95 3.24 -2.80 1.85
CA VAL A 95 4.47 -3.50 2.19
C VAL A 95 4.36 -3.98 3.63
N SER A 96 4.81 -5.21 3.87
CA SER A 96 4.96 -5.74 5.22
C SER A 96 5.97 -6.88 5.26
N GLN A 97 6.68 -6.97 6.38
CA GLN A 97 7.55 -8.09 6.71
C GLN A 97 6.80 -9.25 7.37
N ASP A 98 5.57 -9.03 7.84
CA ASP A 98 4.76 -10.04 8.50
C ASP A 98 3.28 -9.87 8.18
N LEU A 99 2.89 -10.32 6.98
CA LEU A 99 1.49 -10.37 6.55
C LEU A 99 0.81 -11.60 7.17
N LEU A 100 0.54 -11.51 8.48
CA LEU A 100 -0.36 -12.41 9.18
C LEU A 100 -1.77 -11.81 9.18
N ALA A 101 -2.77 -12.67 8.97
CA ALA A 101 -4.19 -12.30 8.90
C ALA A 101 -4.74 -11.63 10.19
N GLN A 102 -3.97 -11.61 11.28
CA GLN A 102 -4.42 -11.13 12.59
C GLN A 102 -4.52 -9.60 12.69
N ASP A 103 -3.83 -8.84 11.83
CA ASP A 103 -3.72 -7.37 11.97
C ASP A 103 -4.60 -6.55 11.00
N GLY A 104 -5.60 -7.19 10.37
CA GLY A 104 -6.69 -6.49 9.69
C GLY A 104 -6.67 -6.53 8.16
N ILE A 105 -5.74 -7.26 7.55
CA ILE A 105 -5.82 -7.69 6.14
C ILE A 105 -6.17 -9.18 6.14
N ASP A 106 -7.46 -9.48 6.20
CA ASP A 106 -7.94 -10.85 6.09
C ASP A 106 -7.79 -11.38 4.65
N THR A 107 -7.96 -12.68 4.47
CA THR A 107 -7.88 -13.34 3.17
C THR A 107 -8.89 -12.80 2.15
N ASN A 108 -10.00 -12.20 2.61
CA ASN A 108 -11.00 -11.60 1.73
C ASN A 108 -10.48 -10.28 1.13
N LEU A 109 -9.74 -9.49 1.90
CA LEU A 109 -9.07 -8.28 1.41
C LEU A 109 -7.90 -8.60 0.47
N ARG A 110 -7.15 -9.67 0.73
CA ARG A 110 -6.10 -10.17 -0.18
C ARG A 110 -6.62 -10.33 -1.61
N ASN A 111 -7.82 -10.91 -1.77
CA ASN A 111 -8.41 -11.16 -3.10
C ASN A 111 -8.82 -9.89 -3.86
N GLN A 112 -8.78 -8.72 -3.22
CA GLN A 112 -9.05 -7.44 -3.87
C GLN A 112 -7.80 -6.82 -4.51
N PHE A 113 -6.60 -7.30 -4.16
CA PHE A 113 -5.36 -6.87 -4.79
C PHE A 113 -5.26 -7.44 -6.20
N GLY A 114 -4.69 -6.66 -7.12
CA GLY A 114 -4.44 -7.15 -8.49
C GLY A 114 -3.29 -8.15 -8.56
N ALA A 115 -2.32 -8.04 -7.65
CA ALA A 115 -1.16 -8.92 -7.58
C ALA A 115 -0.50 -8.89 -6.20
N VAL A 116 0.33 -9.89 -5.92
CA VAL A 116 1.18 -9.99 -4.72
C VAL A 116 2.62 -10.34 -5.10
N LEU A 117 3.54 -9.94 -4.25
CA LEU A 117 4.97 -10.24 -4.38
C LEU A 117 5.51 -10.66 -3.00
N GLY A 118 6.01 -11.89 -2.92
CA GLY A 118 6.71 -12.41 -1.74
C GLY A 118 8.21 -12.46 -2.02
N LEU A 119 9.00 -11.69 -1.27
CA LEU A 119 10.45 -11.59 -1.45
C LEU A 119 11.22 -12.64 -0.65
N GLY A 120 12.31 -13.15 -1.24
CA GLY A 120 13.26 -14.06 -0.58
C GLY A 120 12.61 -15.31 0.01
N ASN A 121 12.99 -15.62 1.25
CA ASN A 121 12.54 -16.81 1.97
C ASN A 121 11.18 -16.64 2.67
N MET A 122 10.52 -15.49 2.57
CA MET A 122 9.22 -15.28 3.22
C MET A 122 8.16 -16.21 2.64
N ALA A 123 8.18 -16.39 1.32
CA ALA A 123 7.25 -17.26 0.60
C ALA A 123 7.41 -18.76 0.92
N SER A 124 8.52 -19.18 1.52
CA SER A 124 8.71 -20.58 1.96
C SER A 124 8.21 -20.85 3.37
N ARG A 125 7.85 -19.82 4.14
CA ARG A 125 7.17 -19.98 5.43
C ARG A 125 5.69 -20.28 5.15
N SER A 126 5.27 -21.51 5.42
CA SER A 126 3.96 -22.04 4.99
C SER A 126 2.75 -21.22 5.45
N ALA A 127 2.85 -20.52 6.59
CA ALA A 127 1.78 -19.65 7.09
C ALA A 127 1.65 -18.34 6.31
N ILE A 128 2.76 -17.82 5.77
CA ILE A 128 2.80 -16.58 4.99
C ILE A 128 2.45 -16.88 3.53
N SER A 129 2.91 -18.01 2.99
CA SER A 129 2.65 -18.37 1.60
C SER A 129 1.16 -18.54 1.31
N SER A 130 0.42 -19.18 2.22
CA SER A 130 -1.02 -19.35 2.09
C SER A 130 -1.82 -18.09 2.44
N SER A 131 -1.26 -17.15 3.22
CA SER A 131 -1.94 -15.90 3.57
C SER A 131 -1.91 -14.89 2.42
N ILE A 132 -0.83 -14.85 1.63
CA ILE A 132 -0.68 -13.84 0.55
C ILE A 132 -0.85 -14.41 -0.86
N PHE A 133 -0.52 -15.68 -1.12
CA PHE A 133 -0.69 -16.30 -2.43
C PHE A 133 -1.97 -17.14 -2.51
N ASP A 134 -2.58 -17.15 -3.70
CA ASP A 134 -3.65 -18.05 -4.03
C ASP A 134 -3.08 -19.39 -4.53
N ILE A 135 -2.71 -20.24 -3.58
CA ILE A 135 -2.11 -21.56 -3.82
C ILE A 135 -2.98 -22.67 -3.22
N LYS A 136 -2.85 -23.89 -3.75
CA LYS A 136 -3.64 -25.03 -3.26
C LYS A 136 -3.27 -25.36 -1.80
N PRO A 137 -4.21 -25.84 -0.99
CA PRO A 137 -3.90 -26.35 0.35
C PRO A 137 -2.76 -27.38 0.29
N GLY A 138 -1.73 -27.17 1.12
CA GLY A 138 -0.54 -28.04 1.16
C GLY A 138 0.54 -27.75 0.10
N GLN A 139 0.27 -26.88 -0.88
CA GLN A 139 1.30 -26.38 -1.80
C GLN A 139 2.32 -25.53 -1.03
N LYS A 140 3.60 -25.79 -1.25
CA LYS A 140 4.70 -25.01 -0.68
C LYS A 140 5.47 -24.35 -1.81
N LEU A 141 5.81 -23.08 -1.63
CA LEU A 141 6.74 -22.39 -2.51
C LEU A 141 8.17 -22.64 -2.00
N GLU A 142 9.11 -22.86 -2.92
CA GLU A 142 10.52 -23.01 -2.55
C GLU A 142 11.09 -21.70 -2.00
N ALA A 143 12.08 -21.84 -1.12
CA ALA A 143 12.88 -20.73 -0.63
C ALA A 143 13.70 -20.15 -1.80
N LEU A 144 13.64 -18.83 -1.97
CA LEU A 144 14.34 -18.14 -3.05
C LEU A 144 15.48 -17.30 -2.48
N PRO A 145 16.65 -17.25 -3.15
CA PRO A 145 17.76 -16.42 -2.71
C PRO A 145 17.40 -14.93 -2.77
N ASN A 146 18.21 -14.10 -2.11
CA ASN A 146 18.09 -12.64 -2.18
C ASN A 146 18.00 -12.18 -3.64
N ARG A 147 17.19 -11.13 -3.89
CA ARG A 147 16.87 -10.59 -5.23
C ARG A 147 15.96 -11.46 -6.09
N TYR A 148 15.40 -12.52 -5.53
CA TYR A 148 14.32 -13.28 -6.17
C TYR A 148 13.08 -13.24 -5.29
N GLY A 149 11.93 -13.44 -5.92
CA GLY A 149 10.64 -13.51 -5.24
C GLY A 149 9.62 -14.30 -6.04
N TRP A 150 8.51 -14.61 -5.38
CA TRP A 150 7.32 -15.18 -6.01
C TRP A 150 6.33 -14.06 -6.30
N TYR A 151 5.88 -13.97 -7.54
CA TYR A 151 4.89 -13.01 -7.98
C TYR A 151 3.64 -13.75 -8.45
N GLN A 152 2.46 -13.25 -8.10
CA GLN A 152 1.20 -13.81 -8.58
C GLN A 152 0.21 -12.69 -8.87
N GLU A 153 -0.36 -12.71 -10.07
CA GLU A 153 -1.56 -11.93 -10.37
C GLU A 153 -2.80 -12.64 -9.81
N MET A 154 -3.70 -11.89 -9.18
CA MET A 154 -4.94 -12.41 -8.59
C MET A 154 -6.04 -12.58 -9.66
N ASN A 155 -5.71 -13.30 -10.72
CA ASN A 155 -6.60 -13.65 -11.83
C ASN A 155 -6.70 -15.17 -12.04
N GLY A 156 -6.30 -15.95 -11.02
CA GLY A 156 -6.23 -17.42 -11.09
C GLY A 156 -4.91 -17.96 -11.64
N SER A 157 -3.96 -17.09 -12.02
CA SER A 157 -2.62 -17.50 -12.45
C SER A 157 -1.84 -18.15 -11.31
N GLN A 158 -0.94 -19.08 -11.67
CA GLN A 158 -0.02 -19.66 -10.69
C GLN A 158 1.09 -18.66 -10.32
N PRO A 159 1.65 -18.73 -9.10
CA PRO A 159 2.83 -17.95 -8.75
C PRO A 159 4.00 -18.26 -9.68
N ILE A 160 4.70 -17.21 -10.11
CA ILE A 160 5.90 -17.30 -10.94
C ILE A 160 7.11 -16.76 -10.19
N LYS A 161 8.27 -17.34 -10.47
CA LYS A 161 9.56 -16.85 -9.95
C LYS A 161 9.98 -15.61 -10.73
N VAL A 162 10.26 -14.52 -10.01
CA VAL A 162 10.73 -13.26 -10.59
C VAL A 162 12.07 -12.85 -9.99
N GLN A 163 12.88 -12.14 -10.78
CA GLN A 163 14.11 -11.50 -10.31
C GLN A 163 13.84 -10.01 -10.05
N VAL A 164 14.09 -9.58 -8.82
CA VAL A 164 14.00 -8.18 -8.42
C VAL A 164 15.27 -7.45 -8.86
N ARG A 165 15.08 -6.36 -9.61
CA ARG A 165 16.18 -5.53 -10.09
C ARG A 165 16.65 -4.59 -8.97
N ASN A 166 17.96 -4.41 -8.86
CA ASN A 166 18.52 -3.37 -8.02
C ASN A 166 18.32 -2.00 -8.66
N VAL A 167 17.93 -1.03 -7.85
CA VAL A 167 18.05 0.39 -8.21
C VAL A 167 19.53 0.73 -8.25
N ARG A 168 20.02 1.19 -9.41
CA ARG A 168 21.43 1.58 -9.61
C ARG A 168 21.68 3.05 -9.33
N ASP A 169 20.65 3.88 -9.50
CA ASP A 169 20.71 5.33 -9.41
C ASP A 169 19.55 5.81 -8.55
N PHE A 170 19.83 5.96 -7.26
CA PHE A 170 18.87 6.44 -6.28
C PHE A 170 18.54 7.92 -6.51
N THR A 171 19.48 8.74 -7.00
CA THR A 171 19.21 10.14 -7.35
C THR A 171 18.14 10.25 -8.42
N LYS A 172 18.19 9.41 -9.46
CA LYS A 172 17.16 9.36 -10.50
C LYS A 172 15.82 8.87 -9.96
N MET A 173 15.82 7.86 -9.09
CA MET A 173 14.61 7.37 -8.43
C MET A 173 13.96 8.49 -7.60
N ASN A 174 14.74 9.15 -6.75
CA ASN A 174 14.27 10.18 -5.83
C ASN A 174 13.71 11.39 -6.59
N LYS A 175 14.32 11.76 -7.72
CA LYS A 175 13.78 12.78 -8.62
C LYS A 175 12.38 12.42 -9.16
N VAL A 176 12.15 11.14 -9.48
CA VAL A 176 10.84 10.66 -9.93
C VAL A 176 9.84 10.66 -8.77
N LEU A 177 10.24 10.15 -7.60
CA LEU A 177 9.39 10.13 -6.40
C LEU A 177 8.97 11.55 -6.00
N LYS A 178 9.92 12.49 -5.92
CA LYS A 178 9.65 13.91 -5.64
C LYS A 178 8.62 14.50 -6.59
N LYS A 179 8.78 14.27 -7.90
CA LYS A 179 7.80 14.72 -8.91
C LYS A 179 6.42 14.10 -8.69
N MET A 180 6.34 12.83 -8.29
CA MET A 180 5.06 12.17 -8.02
C MET A 180 4.37 12.71 -6.76
N LEU A 181 5.15 13.05 -5.74
CA LEU A 181 4.68 13.69 -4.51
C LEU A 181 4.15 15.10 -4.81
N GLU A 182 4.90 15.94 -5.52
CA GLU A 182 4.53 17.32 -5.88
C GLU A 182 3.27 17.41 -6.76
N GLN A 183 3.00 16.37 -7.56
CA GLN A 183 1.82 16.32 -8.41
C GLN A 183 0.51 16.14 -7.64
N TYR A 184 0.55 15.58 -6.43
CA TYR A 184 -0.65 15.44 -5.65
C TYR A 184 -0.88 16.73 -4.85
N GLN A 185 -2.01 17.37 -5.13
CA GLN A 185 -2.52 18.47 -4.34
C GLN A 185 -3.87 18.03 -3.78
N PRO A 186 -4.02 17.96 -2.44
CA PRO A 186 -5.30 17.65 -1.85
C PRO A 186 -6.34 18.72 -2.26
N PRO A 187 -7.63 18.37 -2.28
CA PRO A 187 -8.68 19.37 -2.45
C PRO A 187 -8.53 20.46 -1.38
N ASN A 188 -8.57 21.74 -1.76
CA ASN A 188 -8.62 22.84 -0.79
C ASN A 188 -9.88 22.67 0.07
N GLU A 189 -9.72 22.51 1.39
CA GLU A 189 -10.84 22.48 2.35
C GLU A 189 -11.55 23.85 2.48
N SER A 190 -11.05 24.90 1.83
CA SER A 190 -11.51 26.28 1.96
C SER A 190 -12.64 26.72 1.01
N ALA A 191 -13.39 25.78 0.41
CA ALA A 191 -14.50 26.11 -0.49
C ALA A 191 -15.89 25.66 0.02
N SER A 192 -16.03 25.38 1.32
CA SER A 192 -17.28 24.95 1.94
C SER A 192 -17.66 25.74 3.19
N GLU A 193 -17.33 27.03 3.21
CA GLU A 193 -18.02 28.03 4.04
C GLU A 193 -18.48 29.17 3.12
N GLY A 194 -19.73 29.09 2.69
CA GLY A 194 -20.43 30.07 1.87
C GLY A 194 -21.93 29.86 1.95
#